data_AF-A0A1C0ACT5-F1
#
_entry.id   AF-A0A1C0ACT5-F1
#
_cell.length_a   1.000
_cell.length_b   1.000
_cell.length_c   1.000
_cell.angle_alpha   90.00
_cell.angle_beta   90.00
_cell.angle_gamma   90.00
#
_symmetry.space_group_name_H-M   'P 1'
#
loop_
_entity.id
_entity.type
_entity.pdbx_description
1 polymer ?
#
loop_
_entity_poly.entity_id
_entity_poly.type
_entity_poly.pdbx_seq_one_letter_code
_entity_poly.pdbx_strand_id
1 'polypeptide(L)'
;MADLIENILNKTLNKLGIEEKIKEKRALDLWSEINGSEIIKHTEAKYINQGILFVVVDSPVWAHQLLFMKREFISKINSKMGKPIVKDIRFQSGKVFSSNNNEKEEINYKNIELDDLEVQEIFSISNFISDNELKQKFASLLEADIKIKKWKQINEWIPCPECSVLIDPNENKCVICELREKSKKIDINKIEEILTNTPWLSYEEVLNIYPNILQEEFESIKNQLIIKMKVKLDELITDVLKKEVNSKEVKVFVQKYVMLEASVHPDHLNNRLIQKIIGENYMKIYRSL
;
A
#
# COMPACT_ATOMS: atom_id res chain seq x y z
N MET A 1 52.72 4.79 6.17
CA MET A 1 51.77 5.08 7.28
C MET A 1 50.34 4.72 6.92
N ALA A 2 49.84 5.05 5.71
CA ALA A 2 48.51 4.67 5.25
C ALA A 2 48.24 3.14 5.26
N ASP A 3 49.18 2.33 4.79
CA ASP A 3 49.02 0.85 4.73
C ASP A 3 48.90 0.17 6.10
N LEU A 4 49.45 0.79 7.15
CA LEU A 4 49.37 0.26 8.52
C LEU A 4 47.99 0.54 9.10
N ILE A 5 47.45 1.72 8.84
CA ILE A 5 46.10 2.13 9.24
C ILE A 5 45.08 1.27 8.49
N GLU A 6 45.25 1.07 7.19
CA GLU A 6 44.37 0.22 6.38
C GLU A 6 44.36 -1.23 6.88
N ASN A 7 45.53 -1.80 7.19
CA ASN A 7 45.62 -3.15 7.74
C ASN A 7 44.99 -3.29 9.12
N ILE A 8 45.19 -2.30 10.01
CA ILE A 8 44.59 -2.31 11.34
C ILE A 8 43.08 -2.16 11.22
N LEU A 9 42.60 -1.23 10.39
CA LEU A 9 41.18 -1.00 10.17
C LEU A 9 40.49 -2.24 9.60
N ASN A 10 41.04 -2.86 8.54
CA ASN A 10 40.48 -4.07 7.93
C ASN A 10 40.49 -5.26 8.90
N LYS A 11 41.53 -5.42 9.73
CA LYS A 11 41.56 -6.47 10.77
C LYS A 11 40.51 -6.25 11.85
N THR A 12 40.29 -5.00 12.23
CA THR A 12 39.33 -4.63 13.29
C THR A 12 37.89 -4.76 12.78
N LEU A 13 37.61 -4.32 11.54
CA LEU A 13 36.32 -4.46 10.87
C LEU A 13 35.92 -5.93 10.65
N ASN A 14 36.90 -6.78 10.31
CA ASN A 14 36.69 -8.23 10.22
C ASN A 14 36.36 -8.86 11.58
N LYS A 15 37.10 -8.51 12.63
CA LYS A 15 36.83 -9.04 13.98
C LYS A 15 35.44 -8.67 14.51
N LEU A 16 34.88 -7.55 14.07
CA LEU A 16 33.56 -7.08 14.48
C LEU A 16 32.42 -7.59 13.59
N GLY A 17 32.71 -8.30 12.49
CA GLY A 17 31.70 -8.75 11.53
C GLY A 17 31.03 -7.61 10.75
N ILE A 18 31.65 -6.43 10.70
CA ILE A 18 31.07 -5.21 10.09
C ILE A 18 31.48 -5.08 8.61
N GLU A 19 32.56 -5.74 8.18
CA GLU A 19 33.06 -5.65 6.81
C GLU A 19 31.99 -6.06 5.77
N GLU A 20 31.19 -7.08 6.06
CA GLU A 20 30.07 -7.49 5.19
C GLU A 20 28.98 -6.42 5.14
N LYS A 21 28.58 -5.87 6.29
CA LYS A 21 27.56 -4.80 6.36
C LYS A 21 27.99 -3.52 5.64
N ILE A 22 29.28 -3.19 5.66
CA ILE A 22 29.82 -2.02 4.92
C ILE A 22 29.72 -2.27 3.40
N LYS A 23 30.06 -3.47 2.95
CA LYS A 23 29.94 -3.86 1.53
C LYS A 23 28.49 -3.86 1.07
N GLU A 24 27.58 -4.36 1.91
CA GLU A 24 26.14 -4.33 1.66
C GLU A 24 25.64 -2.89 1.55
N LYS A 25 26.00 -2.02 2.51
CA LYS A 25 25.63 -0.60 2.46
C LYS A 25 26.13 0.08 1.20
N ARG A 26 27.37 -0.18 0.80
CA ARG A 26 27.93 0.35 -0.45
C ARG A 26 27.18 -0.15 -1.69
N ALA A 27 26.73 -1.41 -1.69
CA ALA A 27 25.90 -1.94 -2.76
C ALA A 27 24.49 -1.32 -2.80
N LEU A 28 23.93 -0.89 -1.66
CA LEU A 28 22.70 -0.10 -1.62
C LEU A 28 22.88 1.27 -2.29
N ASP A 29 23.97 1.97 -1.98
CA ASP A 29 24.25 3.30 -2.56
C ASP A 29 24.43 3.22 -4.08
N LEU A 30 25.07 2.15 -4.57
CA LEU A 30 25.23 1.89 -6.00
C LEU A 30 23.90 1.72 -6.75
N TRP A 31 22.82 1.30 -6.08
CA TRP A 31 21.49 1.20 -6.70
C TRP A 31 21.07 2.54 -7.32
N SER A 32 21.26 3.64 -6.57
CA SER A 32 20.93 4.99 -7.00
C SER A 32 21.88 5.54 -8.07
N GLU A 33 23.10 5.02 -8.18
CA GLU A 33 24.04 5.46 -9.21
C GLU A 33 23.89 4.72 -10.54
N ILE A 34 23.44 3.46 -10.50
CA ILE A 34 23.39 2.58 -11.67
C ILE A 34 22.06 2.74 -12.42
N ASN A 35 21.01 3.10 -11.70
CA ASN A 35 19.67 3.17 -12.23
C ASN A 35 19.38 4.59 -12.74
N GLY A 36 18.66 4.69 -13.86
CA GLY A 36 18.27 5.99 -14.40
C GLY A 36 17.30 6.72 -13.48
N SER A 37 17.19 8.05 -13.65
CA SER A 37 16.30 8.91 -12.87
C SER A 37 14.85 8.42 -12.80
N GLU A 38 14.38 7.73 -13.83
CA GLU A 38 13.03 7.15 -13.85
C GLU A 38 12.87 5.98 -12.88
N ILE A 39 13.85 5.07 -12.81
CA ILE A 39 13.80 3.91 -11.91
C ILE A 39 13.95 4.37 -10.45
N ILE A 40 14.77 5.39 -10.18
CA ILE A 40 14.98 5.90 -8.81
C ILE A 40 13.72 6.55 -8.23
N LYS A 41 12.89 7.20 -9.07
CA LYS A 41 11.61 7.77 -8.61
C LYS A 41 10.65 6.72 -8.05
N HIS A 42 10.69 5.52 -8.63
CA HIS A 42 9.73 4.45 -8.37
C HIS A 42 10.34 3.29 -7.57
N THR A 43 11.61 3.37 -7.16
CA THR A 43 12.31 2.29 -6.45
C THR A 43 13.26 2.80 -5.37
N GLU A 44 13.34 2.08 -4.26
CA GLU A 44 14.27 2.37 -3.16
C GLU A 44 14.91 1.07 -2.65
N ALA A 45 16.24 0.96 -2.73
CA ALA A 45 16.98 -0.15 -2.14
C ALA A 45 17.05 0.00 -0.62
N LYS A 46 16.42 -0.92 0.13
CA LYS A 46 16.31 -0.80 1.60
C LYS A 46 17.44 -1.51 2.34
N TYR A 47 17.67 -2.78 2.00
CA TYR A 47 18.69 -3.60 2.68
C TYR A 47 19.09 -4.80 1.83
N ILE A 48 20.23 -5.39 2.17
CA ILE A 48 20.67 -6.67 1.65
C ILE A 48 20.65 -7.67 2.81
N ASN A 49 20.15 -8.87 2.55
CA ASN A 49 20.20 -9.96 3.51
C ASN A 49 20.64 -11.24 2.80
N GLN A 50 21.73 -11.85 3.26
CA GLN A 50 22.31 -13.07 2.67
C GLN A 50 22.59 -12.97 1.16
N GLY A 51 22.93 -11.76 0.68
CA GLY A 51 23.14 -11.47 -0.73
C GLY A 51 21.86 -11.28 -1.55
N ILE A 52 20.68 -11.22 -0.93
CA ILE A 52 19.44 -10.83 -1.60
C ILE A 52 19.21 -9.34 -1.35
N LEU A 53 19.15 -8.54 -2.42
CA LEU A 53 18.83 -7.12 -2.34
C LEU A 53 17.32 -6.92 -2.31
N PHE A 54 16.83 -6.22 -1.29
CA PHE A 54 15.41 -5.89 -1.13
C PHE A 54 15.16 -4.46 -1.60
N VAL A 55 14.33 -4.33 -2.63
CA VAL A 55 13.97 -3.07 -3.25
C VAL A 55 12.48 -2.83 -3.04
N VAL A 56 12.14 -1.71 -2.42
CA VAL A 56 10.77 -1.25 -2.32
C VAL A 56 10.41 -0.53 -3.61
N VAL A 57 9.22 -0.82 -4.14
CA VAL A 57 8.71 -0.20 -5.36
C VAL A 57 7.34 0.38 -5.11
N ASP A 58 7.01 1.47 -5.79
CA ASP A 58 5.80 2.24 -5.53
C ASP A 58 4.50 1.52 -5.97
N SER A 59 4.61 0.62 -6.95
CA SER A 59 3.49 -0.09 -7.54
C SER A 59 3.86 -1.52 -7.99
N PRO A 60 2.89 -2.45 -8.01
CA PRO A 60 3.09 -3.81 -8.52
C PRO A 60 3.52 -3.85 -10.00
N VAL A 61 3.12 -2.87 -10.81
CA VAL A 61 3.49 -2.76 -12.23
C VAL A 61 4.99 -2.53 -12.37
N TRP A 62 5.55 -1.59 -11.60
CA TRP A 62 7.00 -1.38 -11.53
C TRP A 62 7.74 -2.61 -11.01
N ALA A 63 7.18 -3.31 -10.01
CA ALA A 63 7.74 -4.57 -9.51
C ALA A 63 7.91 -5.59 -10.65
N HIS A 64 6.87 -5.77 -11.46
CA HIS A 64 6.84 -6.73 -12.55
C HIS A 64 7.78 -6.32 -13.69
N GLN A 65 7.80 -5.04 -14.08
CA GLN A 65 8.70 -4.53 -15.11
C GLN A 65 10.18 -4.71 -14.73
N LEU A 66 10.53 -4.37 -13.48
CA LEU A 66 11.91 -4.49 -12.99
C LEU A 66 12.35 -5.95 -12.80
N LEU A 67 11.40 -6.87 -12.63
CA LEU A 67 11.69 -8.30 -12.53
C LEU A 67 12.35 -8.84 -13.80
N PHE A 68 11.95 -8.35 -14.99
CA PHE A 68 12.60 -8.73 -16.26
C PHE A 68 14.02 -8.19 -16.38
N MET A 69 14.27 -7.02 -15.80
CA MET A 69 15.57 -6.35 -15.82
C MET A 69 16.50 -6.77 -14.67
N LYS A 70 16.03 -7.61 -13.74
CA LYS A 70 16.76 -7.96 -12.51
C LYS A 70 18.18 -8.50 -12.75
N ARG A 71 18.35 -9.29 -13.82
CA ARG A 71 19.66 -9.88 -14.17
C ARG A 71 20.66 -8.79 -14.57
N GLU A 72 20.21 -7.76 -15.27
CA GLU A 72 21.05 -6.63 -15.65
C GLU A 72 21.47 -5.81 -14.44
N PHE A 73 20.55 -5.55 -13.50
CA PHE A 73 20.87 -4.84 -12.27
C PHE A 73 21.90 -5.59 -11.42
N ILE A 74 21.73 -6.91 -11.23
CA ILE A 74 22.69 -7.76 -10.50
C ILE A 74 24.07 -7.68 -11.16
N SER A 75 24.11 -7.79 -12.50
CA SER A 75 25.37 -7.72 -13.26
C SER A 75 26.06 -6.37 -13.09
N LYS A 76 25.33 -5.25 -13.23
CA LYS A 76 25.87 -3.90 -13.09
C LYS A 76 26.38 -3.63 -11.67
N ILE A 77 25.65 -4.02 -10.64
CA ILE A 77 26.04 -3.83 -9.23
C ILE A 77 27.30 -4.63 -8.91
N ASN A 78 27.32 -5.92 -9.25
CA ASN A 78 28.47 -6.77 -8.96
C ASN A 78 29.71 -6.37 -9.78
N SER A 79 29.52 -5.87 -11.01
CA SER A 79 30.62 -5.36 -11.84
C SER A 79 31.27 -4.12 -11.21
N LYS A 80 30.47 -3.17 -10.71
CA LYS A 80 31.00 -1.99 -9.98
C LYS A 80 31.64 -2.35 -8.65
N MET A 81 31.15 -3.38 -7.96
CA MET A 81 31.73 -3.85 -6.69
C MET A 81 32.96 -4.74 -6.85
N GLY A 82 33.22 -5.27 -8.05
CA GLY A 82 34.32 -6.19 -8.34
C GLY A 82 34.21 -7.57 -7.66
N LYS A 83 33.08 -7.86 -6.99
CA LYS A 83 32.79 -9.11 -6.28
C LYS A 83 31.28 -9.42 -6.33
N PRO A 84 30.88 -10.72 -6.30
CA PRO A 84 29.47 -11.12 -6.34
C PRO A 84 28.82 -10.96 -4.95
N ILE A 85 28.39 -9.75 -4.62
CA ILE A 85 27.74 -9.41 -3.34
C ILE A 85 26.23 -9.63 -3.44
N VAL A 86 25.62 -9.24 -4.56
CA VAL A 86 24.19 -9.40 -4.80
C VAL A 86 23.97 -10.65 -5.65
N LYS A 87 23.27 -11.65 -5.10
CA LYS A 87 22.92 -12.92 -5.74
C LYS A 87 21.54 -12.85 -6.39
N ASP A 88 20.59 -12.16 -5.77
CA ASP A 88 19.23 -11.98 -6.29
C ASP A 88 18.66 -10.63 -5.83
N ILE A 89 17.59 -10.19 -6.47
CA ILE A 89 16.86 -8.97 -6.12
C ILE A 89 15.39 -9.33 -5.90
N ARG A 90 14.82 -8.91 -4.77
CA ARG A 90 13.39 -8.99 -4.49
C ARG A 90 12.78 -7.61 -4.48
N PHE A 91 11.77 -7.43 -5.33
CA PHE A 91 10.93 -6.25 -5.35
C PHE A 91 9.72 -6.45 -4.42
N GLN A 92 9.44 -5.46 -3.58
CA GLN A 92 8.30 -5.45 -2.67
C GLN A 92 7.53 -4.15 -2.85
N SER A 93 6.21 -4.23 -3.01
CA SER A 93 5.37 -3.04 -3.10
C SER A 93 5.33 -2.31 -1.76
N GLY A 94 5.60 -1.01 -1.76
CA GLY A 94 5.60 -0.17 -0.56
C GLY A 94 5.84 1.30 -0.88
N LYS A 95 5.85 2.15 0.14
CA LYS A 95 6.12 3.59 -0.05
C LYS A 95 7.60 3.80 -0.38
N VAL A 96 7.87 4.22 -1.60
CA VAL A 96 9.17 4.72 -2.05
C VAL A 96 9.29 6.15 -1.53
N PHE A 97 10.14 6.35 -0.52
CA PHE A 97 10.52 7.70 -0.15
C PHE A 97 11.58 8.11 -1.15
N SER A 98 11.14 8.71 -2.27
CA SER A 98 12.09 9.35 -3.18
C SER A 98 12.93 10.29 -2.33
N SER A 99 14.21 9.95 -2.20
CA SER A 99 15.18 10.82 -1.54
C SER A 99 15.48 11.96 -2.51
N ASN A 100 14.47 12.78 -2.79
CA ASN A 100 14.72 14.17 -3.10
C ASN A 100 15.24 14.77 -1.79
N ASN A 101 16.54 14.63 -1.56
CA ASN A 101 17.31 15.36 -0.56
C ASN A 101 17.46 16.85 -0.93
N ASN A 102 16.49 17.42 -1.66
CA ASN A 102 16.43 18.83 -1.92
C ASN A 102 15.38 19.40 -0.97
N GLU A 103 15.90 20.02 0.10
CA GLU A 103 15.18 20.91 1.01
C GLU A 103 14.08 20.25 1.85
N LYS A 104 14.47 19.31 2.73
CA LYS A 104 13.83 19.37 4.06
C LYS A 104 14.43 20.59 4.73
N GLU A 105 13.77 21.74 4.64
CA GLU A 105 14.05 22.84 5.55
C GLU A 105 14.15 22.24 6.95
N GLU A 106 15.32 22.38 7.59
CA GLU A 106 15.49 21.87 8.95
C GLU A 106 14.43 22.50 9.83
N ILE A 107 13.47 21.69 10.28
CA ILE A 107 12.36 22.17 11.10
C ILE A 107 12.96 22.82 12.35
N ASN A 108 12.91 24.15 12.42
CA ASN A 108 13.61 24.96 13.42
C ASN A 108 12.89 24.98 14.80
N TYR A 109 12.15 23.93 15.14
CA TYR A 109 11.44 23.85 16.43
C TYR A 109 12.41 23.74 17.61
N LYS A 110 13.63 23.21 17.38
CA LYS A 110 14.63 22.98 18.45
C LYS A 110 15.06 24.27 19.16
N ASN A 111 15.06 25.39 18.44
CA ASN A 111 15.50 26.69 18.94
C ASN A 111 14.39 27.49 19.63
N ILE A 112 13.18 26.93 19.75
CA ILE A 112 12.09 27.60 20.46
C ILE A 112 12.34 27.50 21.96
N GLU A 113 12.27 28.65 22.62
CA GLU A 113 12.42 28.75 24.08
C GLU A 113 11.12 28.34 24.78
N LEU A 114 11.27 27.55 25.85
CA LEU A 114 10.16 27.24 26.76
C LEU A 114 10.07 28.31 27.83
N ASP A 115 8.85 28.62 28.23
CA ASP A 115 8.63 29.48 29.40
C ASP A 115 8.74 28.69 30.71
N ASP A 116 8.85 29.40 31.82
CA ASP A 116 9.02 28.81 33.15
C ASP A 116 7.82 27.92 33.55
N LEU A 117 6.62 28.19 33.03
CA LEU A 117 5.41 27.41 33.33
C LEU A 117 5.44 26.06 32.61
N GLU A 118 5.85 26.02 31.35
CA GLU A 118 6.00 24.80 30.57
C GLU A 118 7.09 23.89 31.12
N VAL A 119 8.21 24.46 31.57
CA VAL A 119 9.29 23.68 32.21
C VAL A 119 8.79 23.04 33.51
N GLN A 120 8.00 23.77 34.31
CA GLN A 120 7.38 23.24 35.52
C GLN A 120 6.35 22.15 35.20
N GLU A 121 5.57 22.31 34.14
CA GLU A 121 4.61 21.31 33.68
C GLU A 121 5.31 20.02 33.26
N ILE A 122 6.36 20.09 32.41
CA ILE A 122 7.18 18.94 32.02
C ILE A 122 7.74 18.23 33.26
N PHE A 123 8.27 18.99 34.22
CA PHE A 123 8.82 18.42 35.45
C PHE A 123 7.73 17.68 36.24
N SER A 124 6.56 18.28 36.41
CA SER A 124 5.44 17.69 37.15
C SER A 124 4.98 16.37 36.53
N ILE A 125 4.80 16.33 35.20
CA ILE A 125 4.34 15.14 34.47
C ILE A 125 5.44 14.06 34.46
N SER A 126 6.71 14.45 34.32
CA SER A 126 7.82 13.51 34.30
C SER A 126 8.11 12.92 35.68
N ASN A 127 7.76 13.63 36.77
CA ASN A 127 8.04 13.17 38.13
C ASN A 127 7.24 11.95 38.57
N PHE A 128 6.16 11.60 37.85
CA PHE A 128 5.41 10.37 38.08
C PHE A 128 6.17 9.11 37.67
N ILE A 129 7.26 9.23 36.90
CA ILE A 129 8.09 8.11 36.44
C ILE A 129 9.21 7.86 37.46
N SER A 130 9.22 6.66 38.06
CA SER A 130 10.21 6.27 39.07
C SER A 130 11.61 6.00 38.49
N ASP A 131 11.66 5.43 37.29
CA ASP A 131 12.92 5.14 36.59
C ASP A 131 13.54 6.42 36.03
N ASN A 132 14.77 6.71 36.44
CA ASN A 132 15.43 7.97 36.11
C ASN A 132 15.83 8.08 34.63
N GLU A 133 16.16 6.97 33.97
CA GLU A 133 16.49 6.98 32.54
C GLU A 133 15.25 7.20 31.68
N LEU A 134 14.15 6.51 32.00
CA LEU A 134 12.86 6.70 31.34
C LEU A 134 12.31 8.10 31.60
N LYS A 135 12.45 8.61 32.83
CA LYS A 135 12.03 9.97 33.20
C LYS A 135 12.71 11.03 32.35
N GLN A 136 14.04 10.93 32.15
CA GLN A 136 14.79 11.86 31.31
C GLN A 136 14.36 11.80 29.84
N LYS A 137 14.19 10.58 29.29
CA LYS A 137 13.72 10.42 27.91
C LYS A 137 12.31 10.97 27.73
N PHE A 138 11.43 10.73 28.68
CA PHE A 138 10.06 11.23 28.64
C PHE A 138 10.01 12.77 28.73
N ALA A 139 10.80 13.37 29.63
CA ALA A 139 10.93 14.83 29.72
C ALA A 139 11.42 15.43 28.39
N SER A 140 12.43 14.83 27.75
CA SER A 140 12.94 15.29 26.46
C SER A 140 11.91 15.18 25.32
N LEU A 141 11.02 14.18 25.39
CA LEU A 141 9.93 14.00 24.44
C LEU A 141 8.84 15.06 24.64
N LEU A 142 8.47 15.35 25.89
CA LEU A 142 7.51 16.41 26.21
C LEU A 142 8.04 17.79 25.81
N GLU A 143 9.31 18.07 26.06
CA GLU A 143 9.96 19.30 25.60
C GLU A 143 9.86 19.44 24.08
N ALA A 144 10.16 18.36 23.33
CA ALA A 144 10.03 18.37 21.88
C ALA A 144 8.59 18.58 21.43
N ASP A 145 7.59 17.98 22.08
CA ASP A 145 6.17 18.14 21.75
C ASP A 145 5.70 19.59 21.93
N ILE A 146 6.05 20.23 23.05
CA ILE A 146 5.73 21.64 23.33
C ILE A 146 6.37 22.55 22.28
N LYS A 147 7.67 22.36 22.01
CA LYS A 147 8.38 23.12 20.97
C LYS A 147 7.73 22.96 19.60
N ILE A 148 7.34 21.74 19.22
CA ILE A 148 6.66 21.47 17.95
C ILE A 148 5.30 22.19 17.89
N LYS A 149 4.51 22.18 18.98
CA LYS A 149 3.23 22.88 19.03
C LYS A 149 3.39 24.39 18.89
N LYS A 150 4.33 25.00 19.62
CA LYS A 150 4.68 26.42 19.49
C LYS A 150 5.15 26.75 18.07
N TRP A 151 6.02 25.92 17.49
CA TRP A 151 6.49 26.08 16.12
C TRP A 151 5.32 26.09 15.12
N LYS A 152 4.38 25.15 15.25
CA LYS A 152 3.18 25.09 14.39
C LYS A 152 2.28 26.32 14.53
N GLN A 153 2.15 26.86 15.74
CA GLN A 153 1.39 28.09 15.99
C GLN A 153 2.05 29.30 15.35
N ILE A 154 3.38 29.45 15.49
CA ILE A 154 4.15 30.55 14.89
C ILE A 154 4.06 30.51 13.36
N ASN A 155 4.04 29.32 12.77
CA ASN A 155 3.95 29.12 11.31
C ASN A 155 2.50 29.00 10.81
N GLU A 156 1.51 29.42 11.62
CA GLU A 156 0.10 29.52 11.23
C GLU A 156 -0.48 28.23 10.61
N TRP A 157 -0.10 27.07 11.14
CA TRP A 157 -0.59 25.78 10.64
C TRP A 157 -2.12 25.71 10.72
N ILE A 158 -2.73 25.20 9.65
CA ILE A 158 -4.19 25.15 9.49
C ILE A 158 -4.73 23.77 9.90
N PRO A 159 -5.97 23.68 10.42
CA PRO A 159 -6.58 22.39 10.71
C PRO A 159 -7.00 21.68 9.41
N CYS A 160 -6.69 20.39 9.30
CA CYS A 160 -7.14 19.54 8.20
C CYS A 160 -8.67 19.54 8.13
N PRO A 161 -9.28 19.72 6.94
CA PRO A 161 -10.73 19.85 6.80
C PRO A 161 -11.52 18.57 7.12
N GLU A 162 -10.86 17.40 7.21
CA GLU A 162 -11.52 16.12 7.45
C GLU A 162 -11.36 15.59 8.88
N CYS A 163 -10.21 15.83 9.54
CA CYS A 163 -9.90 15.28 10.86
C CYS A 163 -9.37 16.30 11.88
N SER A 164 -9.26 17.57 11.49
CA SER A 164 -8.79 18.68 12.32
C SER A 164 -7.34 18.60 12.82
N VAL A 165 -6.55 17.62 12.35
CA VAL A 165 -5.10 17.59 12.61
C VAL A 165 -4.43 18.79 11.93
N LEU A 166 -3.52 19.48 12.63
CA LEU A 166 -2.76 20.60 12.06
C LEU A 166 -1.87 20.13 10.90
N ILE A 167 -1.98 20.81 9.76
CA ILE A 167 -1.21 20.58 8.53
C ILE A 167 -0.49 21.86 8.09
N ASP A 168 0.51 21.66 7.23
CA ASP A 168 1.22 22.77 6.60
C ASP A 168 0.23 23.62 5.78
N PRO A 169 0.30 24.97 5.82
CA PRO A 169 -0.57 25.84 5.04
C PRO A 169 -0.53 25.59 3.53
N ASN A 170 0.55 25.00 3.01
CA ASN A 170 0.68 24.61 1.60
C ASN A 170 -0.01 23.28 1.25
N GLU A 171 -0.51 22.54 2.25
CA GLU A 171 -1.20 21.27 2.07
C GLU A 171 -2.73 21.44 2.16
N ASN A 172 -3.47 20.68 1.33
CA ASN A 172 -4.94 20.71 1.34
C ASN A 172 -5.56 19.77 2.39
N LYS A 173 -4.90 18.65 2.68
CA LYS A 173 -5.34 17.60 3.61
C LYS A 173 -4.11 16.95 4.25
N CYS A 174 -4.28 16.40 5.45
CA CYS A 174 -3.20 15.63 6.07
C CYS A 174 -2.93 14.35 5.28
N VAL A 175 -1.69 13.86 5.34
CA VAL A 175 -1.25 12.62 4.67
C VAL A 175 -2.20 11.44 4.90
N ILE A 176 -2.76 11.30 6.11
CA ILE A 176 -3.70 10.21 6.41
C ILE A 176 -5.04 10.37 5.71
N CYS A 177 -5.63 11.57 5.73
CA CYS A 177 -6.90 11.87 5.06
C CYS A 177 -6.76 11.85 3.54
N GLU A 178 -5.64 12.35 3.02
CA GLU A 178 -5.31 12.27 1.60
C GLU A 178 -5.19 10.80 1.15
N LEU A 179 -4.56 9.94 1.95
CA LEU A 179 -4.49 8.50 1.68
C LEU A 179 -5.87 7.85 1.72
N ARG A 180 -6.74 8.22 2.68
CA ARG A 180 -8.11 7.72 2.75
C ARG A 180 -8.96 8.13 1.54
N GLU A 181 -8.76 9.34 1.04
CA GLU A 181 -9.42 9.82 -0.17
C GLU A 181 -8.88 9.12 -1.43
N LYS A 182 -7.56 8.95 -1.52
CA LYS A 182 -6.92 8.21 -2.62
C LYS A 182 -7.29 6.73 -2.60
N SER A 183 -7.44 6.10 -1.44
CA SER A 183 -7.91 4.71 -1.31
C SER A 183 -9.40 4.59 -1.63
N LYS A 184 -10.20 5.62 -1.35
CA LYS A 184 -11.59 5.72 -1.83
C LYS A 184 -11.71 5.91 -3.35
N LYS A 185 -10.60 6.14 -4.07
CA LYS A 185 -10.53 6.22 -5.54
C LYS A 185 -10.16 4.89 -6.22
N ILE A 186 -10.54 3.76 -5.63
CA ILE A 186 -11.03 2.68 -6.47
C ILE A 186 -12.49 3.03 -6.69
N ASP A 187 -12.86 3.44 -7.92
CA ASP A 187 -14.25 3.72 -8.27
C ASP A 187 -15.05 2.40 -8.15
N ILE A 188 -15.51 2.09 -6.94
CA ILE A 188 -16.34 0.91 -6.63
C ILE A 188 -17.52 0.87 -7.62
N ASN A 189 -18.10 2.03 -7.91
CA ASN A 189 -19.18 2.18 -8.88
C ASN A 189 -18.79 1.71 -10.29
N LYS A 190 -17.56 1.96 -10.75
CA LYS A 190 -17.11 1.51 -12.08
C LYS A 190 -16.88 0.00 -12.12
N ILE A 191 -16.37 -0.59 -11.03
CA ILE A 191 -16.21 -2.05 -10.94
C ILE A 191 -17.58 -2.72 -10.82
N GLU A 192 -18.50 -2.16 -10.03
CA GLU A 192 -19.89 -2.62 -9.95
C GLU A 192 -20.57 -2.54 -11.33
N GLU A 193 -20.37 -1.44 -12.07
CA GLU A 193 -20.89 -1.26 -13.43
C GLU A 193 -20.32 -2.33 -14.39
N ILE A 194 -19.02 -2.57 -14.34
CA ILE A 194 -18.36 -3.60 -15.15
C ILE A 194 -18.87 -4.99 -14.79
N LEU A 195 -18.95 -5.35 -13.51
CA LEU A 195 -19.47 -6.65 -13.08
C LEU A 195 -20.98 -6.81 -13.37
N THR A 196 -21.73 -5.72 -13.47
CA THR A 196 -23.14 -5.75 -13.89
C THR A 196 -23.29 -6.01 -15.40
N ASN A 197 -22.35 -5.50 -16.20
CA ASN A 197 -22.33 -5.64 -17.66
C ASN A 197 -21.68 -6.95 -18.11
N THR A 198 -20.59 -7.36 -17.45
CA THR A 198 -19.79 -8.57 -17.72
C THR A 198 -19.57 -9.35 -16.41
N PRO A 199 -20.58 -10.11 -15.94
CA PRO A 199 -20.56 -10.73 -14.61
C PRO A 199 -19.56 -11.87 -14.44
N TRP A 200 -19.06 -12.45 -15.53
CA TRP A 200 -18.15 -13.59 -15.51
C TRP A 200 -16.68 -13.22 -15.30
N LEU A 201 -16.33 -11.93 -15.24
CA LEU A 201 -14.95 -11.49 -15.14
C LEU A 201 -14.28 -12.04 -13.86
N SER A 202 -13.08 -12.58 -14.04
CA SER A 202 -12.23 -13.04 -12.95
C SER A 202 -11.48 -11.87 -12.31
N TYR A 203 -10.91 -12.11 -11.11
CA TYR A 203 -10.06 -11.11 -10.46
C TYR A 203 -8.88 -10.71 -11.36
N GLU A 204 -8.25 -11.67 -12.05
CA GLU A 204 -7.11 -11.40 -12.93
C GLU A 204 -7.50 -10.49 -14.11
N GLU A 205 -8.69 -10.67 -14.66
CA GLU A 205 -9.18 -9.83 -15.77
C GLU A 205 -9.54 -8.41 -15.30
N VAL A 206 -10.11 -8.27 -14.10
CA VAL A 206 -10.39 -6.96 -13.50
C VAL A 206 -9.10 -6.25 -13.10
N LEU A 207 -8.10 -6.99 -12.61
CA LEU A 207 -6.78 -6.45 -12.28
C LEU A 207 -6.07 -5.87 -13.50
N ASN A 208 -6.26 -6.45 -14.69
CA ASN A 208 -5.74 -5.87 -15.95
C ASN A 208 -6.37 -4.51 -16.28
N ILE A 209 -7.61 -4.25 -15.85
CA ILE A 209 -8.32 -2.99 -16.06
C ILE A 209 -8.05 -1.99 -14.92
N TYR A 210 -7.93 -2.49 -13.68
CA TYR A 210 -7.67 -1.73 -12.47
C TYR A 210 -6.47 -2.31 -11.71
N PRO A 211 -5.22 -1.91 -12.06
CA PRO A 211 -3.99 -2.53 -11.53
C PRO A 211 -3.78 -2.37 -10.01
N ASN A 212 -4.55 -1.51 -9.36
CA ASN A 212 -4.42 -1.18 -7.94
C ASN A 212 -5.51 -1.79 -7.05
N ILE A 213 -6.40 -2.63 -7.60
CA ILE A 213 -7.46 -3.28 -6.81
C ILE A 213 -6.91 -4.48 -6.02
N LEU A 214 -7.12 -4.46 -4.70
CA LEU A 214 -6.79 -5.59 -3.85
C LEU A 214 -7.81 -6.71 -4.04
N GLN A 215 -7.39 -7.97 -3.89
CA GLN A 215 -8.29 -9.12 -4.02
C GLN A 215 -9.45 -9.05 -3.01
N GLU A 216 -9.17 -8.65 -1.76
CA GLU A 216 -10.19 -8.48 -0.71
C GLU A 216 -11.23 -7.41 -1.08
N GLU A 217 -10.81 -6.34 -1.76
CA GLU A 217 -11.71 -5.27 -2.22
C GLU A 217 -12.60 -5.78 -3.36
N PHE A 218 -12.03 -6.51 -4.33
CA PHE A 218 -12.78 -7.16 -5.40
C PHE A 218 -13.82 -8.14 -4.86
N GLU A 219 -13.43 -9.03 -3.94
CA GLU A 219 -14.32 -10.01 -3.33
C GLU A 219 -15.44 -9.35 -2.54
N SER A 220 -15.14 -8.26 -1.82
CA SER A 220 -16.15 -7.49 -1.08
C SER A 220 -17.18 -6.85 -2.03
N ILE A 221 -16.73 -6.20 -3.10
CA ILE A 221 -17.61 -5.59 -4.12
C ILE A 221 -18.48 -6.66 -4.79
N LYS A 222 -17.85 -7.78 -5.20
CA LYS A 222 -18.54 -8.90 -5.83
C LYS A 222 -19.63 -9.47 -4.91
N ASN A 223 -19.32 -9.70 -3.64
CA ASN A 223 -20.26 -10.24 -2.66
C ASN A 223 -21.43 -9.28 -2.40
N GLN A 224 -21.16 -7.97 -2.29
CA GLN A 224 -22.21 -6.96 -2.17
C GLN A 224 -23.15 -6.95 -3.38
N LEU A 225 -22.60 -7.06 -4.60
CA LEU A 225 -23.39 -7.13 -5.82
C LEU A 225 -24.22 -8.42 -5.90
N ILE A 226 -23.66 -9.57 -5.51
CA ILE A 226 -24.39 -10.85 -5.43
C ILE A 226 -25.58 -10.73 -4.47
N ILE A 227 -25.38 -10.17 -3.28
CA ILE A 227 -26.46 -9.98 -2.29
C ILE A 227 -27.56 -9.10 -2.89
N LYS A 228 -27.19 -7.97 -3.51
CA LYS A 228 -28.13 -7.04 -4.15
C LYS A 228 -28.90 -7.68 -5.30
N MET A 229 -28.23 -8.46 -6.16
CA MET A 229 -28.88 -9.19 -7.25
C MET A 229 -29.80 -10.31 -6.74
N LYS A 230 -29.44 -10.98 -5.64
CA LYS A 230 -30.27 -12.02 -5.03
C LYS A 230 -31.59 -11.47 -4.50
N VAL A 231 -31.56 -10.35 -3.78
CA VAL A 231 -32.78 -9.66 -3.31
C VAL A 231 -33.68 -9.30 -4.49
N LYS A 232 -33.11 -8.72 -5.54
CA LYS A 232 -33.85 -8.38 -6.76
C LYS A 232 -34.40 -9.60 -7.51
N LEU A 233 -33.68 -10.73 -7.46
CA LEU A 233 -34.15 -11.99 -8.04
C LEU A 233 -35.41 -12.49 -7.33
N ASP A 234 -35.41 -12.47 -5.99
CA ASP A 234 -36.56 -12.91 -5.18
C ASP A 234 -37.79 -12.03 -5.42
N GLU A 235 -37.60 -10.71 -5.59
CA GLU A 235 -38.66 -9.77 -5.98
C GLU A 235 -39.23 -10.12 -7.36
N LEU A 236 -38.37 -10.22 -8.39
CA LEU A 236 -38.78 -10.51 -9.76
C LEU A 236 -39.55 -11.83 -9.88
N ILE A 237 -39.21 -12.83 -9.09
CA ILE A 237 -39.91 -14.12 -9.09
C ILE A 237 -41.29 -14.01 -8.48
N THR A 238 -41.42 -13.23 -7.42
CA THR A 238 -42.71 -12.94 -6.80
C THR A 238 -43.65 -12.28 -7.82
N ASP A 239 -43.11 -11.40 -8.67
CA ASP A 239 -43.87 -10.69 -9.69
C ASP A 239 -44.18 -11.55 -10.93
N VAL A 240 -43.30 -12.50 -11.28
CA VAL A 240 -43.59 -13.55 -12.28
C VAL A 240 -44.76 -14.43 -11.84
N LEU A 241 -44.82 -14.82 -10.57
CA LEU A 241 -45.93 -15.61 -10.02
C LEU A 241 -47.26 -14.85 -10.08
N LYS A 242 -47.22 -13.50 -10.01
CA LYS A 242 -48.36 -12.61 -10.20
C LYS A 242 -48.69 -12.31 -11.67
N LYS A 243 -47.90 -12.80 -12.63
CA LYS A 243 -47.98 -12.54 -14.09
C LYS A 243 -47.72 -11.09 -14.52
N GLU A 244 -46.98 -10.31 -13.73
CA GLU A 244 -46.78 -8.88 -13.96
C GLU A 244 -45.52 -8.55 -14.80
N VAL A 245 -44.65 -9.53 -15.08
CA VAL A 245 -43.31 -9.30 -15.69
C VAL A 245 -43.02 -10.23 -16.88
N ASN A 246 -42.21 -9.75 -17.83
CA ASN A 246 -41.75 -10.46 -19.02
C ASN A 246 -40.80 -11.63 -18.69
N SER A 247 -41.14 -12.85 -19.17
CA SER A 247 -40.38 -14.07 -18.83
C SER A 247 -38.93 -14.07 -19.31
N LYS A 248 -38.66 -13.40 -20.45
CA LYS A 248 -37.31 -13.33 -21.02
C LYS A 248 -36.35 -12.50 -20.20
N GLU A 249 -36.82 -11.41 -19.59
CA GLU A 249 -35.97 -10.52 -18.78
C GLU A 249 -35.50 -11.21 -17.50
N VAL A 250 -36.41 -11.94 -16.86
CA VAL A 250 -36.10 -12.73 -15.65
C VAL A 250 -35.10 -13.84 -15.97
N LYS A 251 -35.22 -14.47 -17.14
CA LYS A 251 -34.28 -15.49 -17.60
C LYS A 251 -32.87 -14.95 -17.80
N VAL A 252 -32.73 -13.78 -18.45
CA VAL A 252 -31.43 -13.11 -18.62
C VAL A 252 -30.85 -12.68 -17.28
N PHE A 253 -31.68 -12.20 -16.35
CA PHE A 253 -31.25 -11.80 -15.02
C PHE A 253 -30.70 -12.97 -14.20
N VAL A 254 -31.40 -14.12 -14.20
CA VAL A 254 -30.94 -15.36 -13.57
C VAL A 254 -29.61 -15.81 -14.14
N GLN A 255 -29.44 -15.77 -15.46
CA GLN A 255 -28.18 -16.16 -16.10
C GLN A 255 -27.03 -15.25 -15.66
N LYS A 256 -27.24 -13.92 -15.63
CA LYS A 256 -26.24 -12.95 -15.13
C LYS A 256 -25.87 -13.20 -13.67
N TYR A 257 -26.84 -13.46 -12.81
CA TYR A 257 -26.62 -13.79 -11.40
C TYR A 257 -25.75 -15.04 -11.24
N VAL A 258 -26.08 -16.11 -11.96
CA VAL A 258 -25.33 -17.38 -11.92
C VAL A 258 -23.90 -17.20 -12.44
N MET A 259 -23.71 -16.43 -13.51
CA MET A 259 -22.37 -16.11 -14.03
C MET A 259 -21.53 -15.33 -13.01
N LEU A 260 -22.14 -14.38 -12.31
CA LEU A 260 -21.48 -13.61 -11.25
C LEU A 260 -21.07 -14.49 -10.07
N GLU A 261 -22.00 -15.27 -9.55
CA GLU A 261 -21.74 -16.12 -8.38
C GLU A 261 -20.71 -17.21 -8.69
N ALA A 262 -20.80 -17.84 -9.87
CA ALA A 262 -19.89 -18.89 -10.28
C ALA A 262 -18.54 -18.40 -10.84
N SER A 263 -18.44 -17.13 -11.26
CA SER A 263 -17.35 -16.64 -12.12
C SER A 263 -17.14 -17.52 -13.36
N VAL A 264 -18.22 -17.79 -14.10
CA VAL A 264 -18.22 -18.68 -15.27
C VAL A 264 -18.67 -17.93 -16.52
N HIS A 265 -17.90 -18.07 -17.60
CA HIS A 265 -18.21 -17.50 -18.91
C HIS A 265 -19.56 -18.01 -19.46
N PRO A 266 -20.33 -17.20 -20.21
CA PRO A 266 -21.59 -17.61 -20.83
C PRO A 266 -21.54 -18.97 -21.55
N ASP A 267 -20.44 -19.29 -22.23
CA ASP A 267 -20.28 -20.54 -23.01
C ASP A 267 -20.24 -21.81 -22.14
N HIS A 268 -19.94 -21.66 -20.85
CA HIS A 268 -19.87 -22.77 -19.90
C HIS A 268 -21.10 -22.82 -18.99
N LEU A 269 -22.09 -21.95 -19.21
CA LEU A 269 -23.33 -21.95 -18.46
C LEU A 269 -24.18 -23.16 -18.85
N ASN A 270 -24.50 -24.01 -17.87
CA ASN A 270 -25.34 -25.17 -18.08
C ASN A 270 -26.44 -25.29 -17.00
N ASN A 271 -27.50 -26.02 -17.33
CA ASN A 271 -28.67 -26.20 -16.46
C ASN A 271 -28.33 -26.82 -15.09
N ARG A 272 -27.27 -27.63 -15.00
CA ARG A 272 -26.81 -28.24 -13.76
C ARG A 272 -26.17 -27.21 -12.82
N LEU A 273 -25.35 -26.32 -13.38
CA LEU A 273 -24.71 -25.22 -12.66
C LEU A 273 -25.74 -24.19 -12.19
N ILE A 274 -26.69 -23.84 -13.06
CA ILE A 274 -27.82 -22.97 -12.71
C ILE A 274 -28.58 -23.59 -11.53
N GLN A 275 -29.03 -24.84 -11.64
CA GLN A 275 -29.78 -25.53 -10.57
C GLN A 275 -28.99 -25.60 -9.25
N LYS A 276 -27.67 -25.79 -9.30
CA LYS A 276 -26.81 -25.81 -8.11
C LYS A 276 -26.81 -24.47 -7.37
N ILE A 277 -26.85 -23.36 -8.11
CA ILE A 277 -26.71 -22.01 -7.58
C ILE A 277 -28.05 -21.42 -7.16
N ILE A 278 -29.06 -21.46 -8.04
CA ILE A 278 -30.39 -20.93 -7.72
C ILE A 278 -31.26 -21.90 -6.93
N GLY A 279 -30.94 -23.20 -6.91
CA GLY A 279 -31.71 -24.23 -6.21
C GLY A 279 -32.89 -24.79 -7.02
N GLU A 280 -33.41 -25.95 -6.59
CA GLU A 280 -34.41 -26.73 -7.35
C GLU A 280 -35.76 -26.03 -7.51
N ASN A 281 -36.19 -25.28 -6.50
CA ASN A 281 -37.47 -24.57 -6.51
C ASN A 281 -37.48 -23.49 -7.60
N TYR A 282 -36.37 -22.77 -7.73
CA TYR A 282 -36.17 -21.72 -8.73
C TYR A 282 -35.97 -22.29 -10.14
N MET A 283 -35.36 -23.47 -10.26
CA MET A 283 -35.17 -24.14 -11.54
C MET A 283 -36.49 -24.51 -12.24
N LYS A 284 -37.56 -24.81 -11.48
CA LYS A 284 -38.89 -25.07 -12.03
C LYS A 284 -39.47 -23.85 -12.73
N ILE A 285 -39.32 -22.68 -12.11
CA ILE A 285 -39.75 -21.40 -12.67
C ILE A 285 -38.86 -21.06 -13.88
N TYR A 286 -37.55 -21.17 -13.76
CA TYR A 286 -36.60 -20.90 -14.84
C TYR A 286 -36.85 -21.72 -16.13
N ARG A 287 -37.26 -22.99 -16.00
CA ARG A 287 -37.64 -23.84 -17.15
C ARG A 287 -38.97 -23.45 -17.79
N SER A 288 -39.84 -22.77 -17.06
CA SER A 288 -41.14 -22.29 -17.54
C SER A 288 -41.09 -20.91 -18.21
N LEU A 289 -39.94 -20.21 -18.12
CA LEU A 289 -39.69 -18.88 -18.68
C LEU A 289 -39.10 -18.92 -20.11
#